data_AF-A0A7C4RDT4-F1
#
_entry.id   AF-A0A7C4RDT4-F1
#
_cell.length_a   1.000
_cell.length_b   1.000
_cell.length_c   1.000
_cell.angle_alpha   90.00
_cell.angle_beta   90.00
_cell.angle_gamma   90.00
#
_symmetry.space_group_name_H-M   'P 1'
#
loop_
_entity.id
_entity.type
_entity.pdbx_description
1 polymer ?
#
loop_
_entity_poly.entity_id
_entity_poly.type
_entity_poly.pdbx_seq_one_letter_code
_entity_poly.pdbx_strand_id
1 'polypeptide(L)'
;MPLSVCKTEEQFKRWCEEVVEKDRYRIYVTTEENEIILEPKRTTKPLKYCYYKAESIAKAMELAKEISDKYNLPVIEISRMSWDLEKGPAIKIPIEEE
;
A
#
# COMPACT_ATOMS: atom_id res chain seq x y z
N MET A 1 -4.01 7.10 14.75
CA MET A 1 -4.34 6.89 13.32
C MET A 1 -4.82 5.45 13.19
N PRO A 2 -5.99 5.16 12.61
CA PRO A 2 -6.44 3.78 12.45
C PRO A 2 -5.67 3.12 11.30
N LEU A 3 -4.72 2.26 11.66
CA LEU A 3 -4.05 1.33 10.75
C LEU A 3 -4.92 0.07 10.65
N SER A 4 -5.23 -0.36 9.42
CA SER A 4 -5.90 -1.63 9.18
C SER A 4 -4.91 -2.62 8.58
N VAL A 5 -4.48 -3.59 9.40
CA VAL A 5 -3.66 -4.72 8.96
C VAL A 5 -4.60 -5.83 8.54
N CYS A 6 -4.71 -6.06 7.22
CA CYS A 6 -5.52 -7.13 6.66
C CYS A 6 -4.71 -8.42 6.65
N LYS A 7 -5.23 -9.47 7.28
CA LYS A 7 -4.56 -10.78 7.36
C LYS A 7 -4.89 -11.70 6.19
N THR A 8 -5.99 -11.41 5.48
CA THR A 8 -6.46 -12.19 4.35
C THR A 8 -6.80 -11.28 3.17
N GLU A 9 -6.75 -11.84 1.97
CA GLU A 9 -7.12 -11.13 0.74
C GLU A 9 -8.57 -10.61 0.81
N GLU A 10 -9.51 -11.41 1.33
CA GLU A 10 -10.91 -11.01 1.49
C GLU A 10 -11.08 -9.80 2.42
N GLN A 11 -10.32 -9.74 3.52
CA GLN A 11 -10.33 -8.59 4.41
C GLN A 11 -9.80 -7.33 3.72
N PHE A 12 -8.76 -7.50 2.90
CA PHE A 12 -8.17 -6.40 2.13
C PHE A 12 -9.14 -5.86 1.09
N LYS A 13 -9.81 -6.74 0.33
CA LYS A 13 -10.82 -6.34 -0.67
C LYS A 13 -12.00 -5.62 -0.02
N ARG A 14 -12.55 -6.16 1.08
CA ARG A 14 -13.65 -5.52 1.83
C ARG A 14 -13.26 -4.13 2.33
N TRP A 15 -12.06 -4.00 2.91
CA TRP A 15 -11.57 -2.71 3.36
C TRP A 15 -11.47 -1.71 2.19
N CYS A 16 -10.96 -2.15 1.04
CA CYS A 16 -10.90 -1.31 -0.15
C CYS A 16 -12.30 -0.85 -0.57
N GLU A 17 -13.30 -1.72 -0.53
CA GLU A 17 -14.68 -1.37 -0.85
C GLU A 17 -15.32 -0.38 0.13
N GLU A 18 -15.00 -0.49 1.42
CA GLU A 18 -15.55 0.38 2.45
C GLU A 18 -14.85 1.74 2.55
N VAL A 19 -13.56 1.80 2.19
CA VAL A 19 -12.69 2.94 2.54
C VAL A 19 -12.08 3.63 1.32
N VAL A 20 -11.82 2.90 0.23
CA VAL A 20 -11.12 3.46 -0.93
C VAL A 20 -12.11 4.20 -1.81
N GLU A 21 -11.93 5.51 -1.86
CA GLU A 21 -12.60 6.38 -2.80
C GLU A 21 -11.69 6.66 -4.00
N LYS A 22 -12.29 6.83 -5.18
CA LYS A 22 -11.57 7.11 -6.43
C LYS A 22 -10.58 8.27 -6.28
N ASP A 23 -9.39 8.09 -6.84
CA ASP A 23 -8.29 9.06 -6.88
C ASP A 23 -7.76 9.54 -5.51
N ARG A 24 -8.30 9.06 -4.38
CA ARG A 24 -7.87 9.50 -3.04
C ARG A 24 -6.74 8.69 -2.45
N TYR A 25 -6.34 7.59 -3.09
CA TYR A 25 -5.31 6.68 -2.58
C TYR A 25 -4.17 6.48 -3.60
N ARG A 26 -3.06 5.93 -3.12
CA ARG A 26 -1.95 5.37 -3.89
C ARG A 26 -1.68 3.98 -3.38
N ILE A 27 -1.31 3.09 -4.29
CA ILE A 27 -0.96 1.72 -3.96
C ILE A 27 0.56 1.61 -4.07
N TYR A 28 1.22 1.18 -3.00
CA TYR A 28 2.62 0.79 -3.04
C TYR A 28 2.72 -0.73 -2.98
N VAL A 29 3.62 -1.29 -3.78
CA VAL A 29 3.93 -2.72 -3.77
C VAL A 29 5.41 -2.90 -3.44
N THR A 30 5.71 -3.64 -2.37
CA THR A 30 7.10 -3.94 -1.99
C THR A 30 7.59 -5.20 -2.69
N THR A 31 8.67 -5.09 -3.47
CA THR A 31 9.19 -6.23 -4.25
C THR A 31 9.96 -7.24 -3.41
N GLU A 32 10.47 -6.84 -2.24
CA GLU A 32 11.21 -7.73 -1.33
C GLU A 32 10.29 -8.47 -0.34
N GLU A 33 9.22 -7.82 0.14
CA GLU A 33 8.34 -8.38 1.18
C GLU A 33 6.96 -8.83 0.67
N ASN A 34 6.66 -8.61 -0.61
CA ASN A 34 5.38 -8.94 -1.26
C ASN A 34 4.19 -8.23 -0.63
N GLU A 35 4.37 -6.99 -0.19
CA GLU A 35 3.34 -6.25 0.55
C GLU A 35 2.64 -5.26 -0.36
N ILE A 36 1.36 -5.02 -0.06
CA ILE A 36 0.53 -4.01 -0.67
C ILE A 36 0.15 -3.00 0.40
N ILE A 37 0.35 -1.72 0.09
CA ILE A 37 0.07 -0.63 1.00
C ILE A 37 -0.80 0.40 0.30
N LEU A 38 -1.96 0.70 0.89
CA LEU A 38 -2.79 1.82 0.44
C LEU A 38 -2.56 3.03 1.34
N GLU A 39 -2.08 4.09 0.70
CA GLU A 39 -1.85 5.40 1.32
C GLU A 39 -2.85 6.43 0.78
N PRO A 40 -3.52 7.22 1.64
CA PRO A 40 -4.34 8.34 1.20
C PRO A 40 -3.47 9.51 0.68
N LYS A 41 -3.82 10.06 -0.50
CA LYS A 41 -3.17 11.25 -1.09
C LYS A 41 -3.44 12.54 -0.32
N ARG A 42 -4.59 12.62 0.36
CA ARG A 42 -5.02 13.84 1.08
C ARG A 42 -4.74 13.71 2.58
N THR A 43 -4.21 14.78 3.15
CA THR A 43 -3.83 14.90 4.57
C THR A 43 -5.01 15.20 5.51
N THR A 44 -6.25 15.20 5.01
CA THR A 44 -7.44 15.44 5.83
C THR A 44 -7.66 14.28 6.78
N LYS A 45 -7.46 14.52 8.08
CA LYS A 45 -7.59 13.53 9.15
C LYS A 45 -9.05 13.04 9.27
N PRO A 46 -9.29 11.75 9.59
CA PRO A 46 -8.31 10.71 9.90
C PRO A 46 -7.70 10.06 8.65
N LEU A 47 -6.37 9.91 8.64
CA LEU A 47 -5.66 9.11 7.64
C LEU A 47 -5.93 7.62 7.90
N LYS A 48 -6.46 6.92 6.90
CA LYS A 48 -6.73 5.49 6.95
C LYS A 48 -5.72 4.80 6.04
N TYR A 49 -4.88 3.96 6.61
CA TYR A 49 -3.91 3.17 5.87
C TYR A 49 -4.34 1.71 5.89
N CYS A 50 -4.12 1.01 4.77
CA CYS A 50 -4.32 -0.42 4.69
C CYS A 50 -3.03 -1.10 4.29
N TYR A 51 -2.74 -2.21 4.96
CA TYR A 51 -1.59 -3.04 4.69
C TYR A 51 -2.04 -4.49 4.51
N TYR A 52 -1.49 -5.15 3.50
CA TYR A 52 -1.71 -6.57 3.23
C TYR A 52 -0.41 -7.20 2.73
N LYS A 53 -0.03 -8.34 3.31
CA LYS A 53 1.11 -9.14 2.86
C LYS A 53 0.61 -10.30 2.00
N ALA A 54 0.97 -10.30 0.73
CA ALA A 54 0.64 -11.38 -0.18
C ALA A 54 1.62 -12.55 -0.02
N GLU A 55 1.24 -13.72 -0.52
CA GLU A 55 2.10 -14.91 -0.52
C GLU A 55 3.27 -14.79 -1.52
N SER A 56 3.12 -13.97 -2.56
CA SER A 56 4.13 -13.75 -3.59
C SER A 56 3.99 -12.38 -4.24
N ILE A 57 5.08 -11.88 -4.83
CA ILE A 57 5.09 -10.61 -5.56
C ILE A 57 4.11 -10.62 -6.74
N ALA A 58 3.96 -11.76 -7.41
CA ALA A 58 3.03 -11.92 -8.52
C ALA A 58 1.58 -11.69 -8.05
N LYS A 59 1.20 -12.29 -6.90
CA LYS A 59 -0.11 -12.05 -6.28
C LYS A 59 -0.27 -10.61 -5.80
N ALA A 60 0.77 -10.04 -5.19
CA ALA A 60 0.75 -8.65 -4.73
C ALA A 60 0.47 -7.68 -5.90
N MET A 61 1.17 -7.87 -7.01
CA MET A 61 1.01 -7.07 -8.24
C MET A 61 -0.35 -7.30 -8.90
N GLU A 62 -0.84 -8.54 -8.96
CA GLU A 62 -2.16 -8.87 -9.51
C GLU A 62 -3.27 -8.17 -8.71
N LEU A 63 -3.25 -8.26 -7.39
CA LEU A 63 -4.18 -7.57 -6.50
C LEU A 63 -4.06 -6.05 -6.61
N ALA A 64 -2.84 -5.52 -6.58
CA ALA A 64 -2.61 -4.08 -6.71
C ALA A 64 -3.17 -3.55 -8.04
N LYS A 65 -3.02 -4.31 -9.12
CA LYS A 65 -3.56 -3.98 -10.44
C LYS A 65 -5.09 -4.05 -10.45
N GLU A 66 -5.70 -5.09 -9.87
CA GLU A 66 -7.16 -5.20 -9.74
C GLU A 66 -7.77 -3.97 -9.03
N ILE A 67 -7.17 -3.56 -7.91
CA ILE A 67 -7.62 -2.38 -7.15
C ILE A 67 -7.33 -1.09 -7.93
N SER A 68 -6.17 -1.00 -8.58
CA SER A 68 -5.81 0.13 -9.44
C SER A 68 -6.84 0.36 -10.54
N ASP A 69 -7.20 -0.69 -11.29
CA ASP A 69 -8.17 -0.62 -12.38
C ASP A 69 -9.58 -0.30 -11.85
N LYS A 70 -9.99 -0.88 -10.71
CA LYS A 70 -11.32 -0.65 -10.10
C LYS A 70 -11.50 0.80 -9.61
N TYR A 71 -10.47 1.38 -9.00
CA TYR A 71 -10.55 2.69 -8.34
C TYR A 71 -9.78 3.81 -9.06
N ASN A 72 -9.17 3.50 -10.21
CA ASN A 72 -8.30 4.37 -10.99
C ASN A 72 -7.19 5.00 -10.13
N LEU A 73 -6.41 4.15 -9.46
CA LEU A 73 -5.36 4.56 -8.54
C LEU A 73 -3.97 4.32 -9.15
N PRO A 74 -2.97 5.15 -8.82
CA PRO A 74 -1.60 4.86 -9.22
C PRO A 74 -1.01 3.71 -8.39
N VAL A 75 -0.32 2.78 -9.07
CA VAL A 75 0.52 1.74 -8.46
C VAL A 75 1.98 2.17 -8.54
N ILE A 76 2.70 2.04 -7.43
CA ILE A 76 4.11 2.39 -7.33
C ILE A 76 4.85 1.19 -6.77
N GLU A 77 5.76 0.63 -7.56
CA GLU A 77 6.65 -0.44 -7.13
C GLU A 77 7.85 0.15 -6.38
N ILE A 78 8.17 -0.45 -5.24
CA ILE A 78 9.30 -0.04 -4.40
C ILE A 78 10.08 -1.26 -3.93
N SER A 79 11.41 -1.14 -3.90
CA SER A 79 12.27 -2.26 -3.47
C SER A 79 12.06 -2.57 -1.99
N ARG A 80 12.10 -1.52 -1.17
CA ARG A 80 11.92 -1.59 0.28
C ARG A 80 11.27 -0.30 0.76
N MET A 81 10.42 -0.41 1.77
CA MET A 81 9.90 0.76 2.49
C MET A 81 10.34 0.69 3.95
N SER A 82 11.23 1.59 4.38
CA SER A 82 11.30 1.91 5.82
C SER A 82 10.13 2.84 6.12
N TRP A 83 9.14 2.34 6.84
CA TRP A 83 8.01 3.15 7.28
C TRP A 83 8.47 4.06 8.43
N ASP A 84 8.80 5.31 8.10
CA ASP A 84 9.01 6.36 9.10
C ASP A 84 7.67 7.09 9.29
N LEU A 85 7.07 6.98 10.49
CA LEU A 85 5.75 7.56 10.80
C LEU A 85 5.70 9.09 10.63
N GLU A 86 6.87 9.75 10.49
CA GLU A 86 7.00 11.20 10.29
C GLU A 86 7.38 11.58 8.85
N LYS A 87 7.79 10.64 7.99
CA LYS A 87 8.22 10.91 6.61
C LYS A 87 7.47 10.04 5.60
N GLY A 88 7.02 10.65 4.50
CA GLY A 88 6.29 9.95 3.45
C GLY A 88 7.08 8.76 2.88
N PRO A 89 6.39 7.71 2.41
CA PRO A 89 6.91 6.36 2.12
C PRO A 89 7.98 6.21 1.02
N ALA A 90 8.59 7.27 0.53
CA ALA A 90 9.42 7.26 -0.68
C ALA A 90 10.86 7.79 -0.45
N ILE A 91 11.56 7.29 0.56
CA ILE A 91 12.98 7.61 0.76
C ILE A 91 13.83 6.37 0.45
N LYS A 92 14.55 6.39 -0.68
CA LYS A 92 15.67 5.47 -0.96
C LYS A 92 16.79 5.77 0.02
N ILE A 93 17.13 4.82 0.88
CA ILE A 93 18.30 4.90 1.74
C ILE A 93 19.46 4.24 0.97
N PRO A 94 20.56 4.94 0.67
CA PRO A 94 21.77 4.30 0.16
C PRO A 94 22.30 3.35 1.23
N ILE A 95 22.59 2.12 0.83
CA ILE A 95 23.20 1.11 1.70
C ILE A 95 24.66 1.55 1.88
N GLU A 96 25.08 1.93 3.08
CA GLU A 96 26.50 2.00 3.41
C GLU A 96 26.98 0.55 3.59
N GLU A 97 27.77 0.07 2.62
CA GLU A 97 28.52 -1.19 2.73
C GLU A 97 29.63 -0.99 3.77
N GLU A 98 29.57 -1.73 4.90
CA GLU A 98 30.70 -1.93 5.83
C GLU A 98 31.74 -2.90 5.26
#